data_AF-A0A1Y1BA73-F1
#
_entry.id   AF-A0A1Y1BA73-F1
#
_cell.length_a   1.000
_cell.length_b   1.000
_cell.length_c   1.000
_cell.angle_alpha   90.00
_cell.angle_beta   90.00
_cell.angle_gamma   90.00
#
_symmetry.space_group_name_H-M   'P 1'
#
loop_
_entity.id
_entity.type
_entity.pdbx_description
1 polymer ?
#
loop_
_entity_poly.entity_id
_entity_poly.type
_entity_poly.pdbx_seq_one_letter_code
_entity_poly.pdbx_strand_id
1 'polypeptide(L)'
;MYLEDWFATPLQLFATESDTLVITRLARLARSVVHLAQLAKRFEKEKINLIVIDQNIDTSTSTGRLIFNMLASIAEFENDLRTERQAEGITKAKENCVKFGRPAKLNEHICDAIHSRRAEGATIGQLAKEFELGEATIYRALKMVVTKENKPRPPLAKINV
;
A
#
# COMPACT_ATOMS: atom_id res chain seq x y z
N MET A 1 -5.81 -30.30 -57.98
CA MET A 1 -4.85 -29.17 -57.91
C MET A 1 -5.68 -27.91 -57.76
N TYR A 2 -5.55 -27.28 -56.59
CA TYR A 2 -6.23 -26.10 -56.02
C TYR A 2 -7.74 -26.26 -55.72
N LEU A 3 -8.12 -26.47 -54.45
CA LEU A 3 -8.18 -25.52 -53.32
C LEU A 3 -9.28 -24.48 -53.55
N GLU A 4 -10.35 -24.58 -52.74
CA GLU A 4 -11.04 -23.50 -51.99
C GLU A 4 -12.40 -24.07 -51.48
N ASP A 5 -12.38 -25.18 -50.72
CA ASP A 5 -13.51 -25.58 -49.86
C ASP A 5 -13.42 -24.77 -48.56
N TRP A 6 -13.90 -23.53 -48.59
CA TRP A 6 -13.84 -22.59 -47.45
C TRP A 6 -15.04 -22.60 -46.51
N PHE A 7 -15.92 -23.60 -46.59
CA PHE A 7 -17.14 -23.65 -45.75
C PHE A 7 -17.32 -24.95 -44.94
N ALA A 8 -16.24 -25.69 -44.68
CA ALA A 8 -16.31 -26.90 -43.88
C ALA A 8 -15.13 -27.01 -42.91
N THR A 9 -15.07 -26.14 -41.91
CA THR A 9 -14.48 -26.52 -40.63
C THR A 9 -15.58 -26.63 -39.59
N PRO A 10 -15.77 -27.83 -39.01
CA PRO A 10 -16.74 -28.02 -37.96
C PRO A 10 -16.34 -27.09 -36.82
N LEU A 11 -17.32 -26.39 -36.25
CA LEU A 11 -17.26 -25.94 -34.87
C LEU A 11 -17.02 -27.20 -34.04
N GLN A 12 -15.75 -27.62 -33.95
CA GLN A 12 -15.29 -28.61 -33.01
C GLN A 12 -15.56 -27.99 -31.67
N LEU A 13 -16.70 -28.41 -31.15
CA LEU A 13 -17.03 -28.52 -29.75
C LEU A 13 -15.73 -28.71 -28.94
N PHE A 14 -15.12 -27.62 -28.48
CA PHE A 14 -14.17 -27.68 -27.37
C PHE A 14 -15.00 -27.82 -26.11
N ALA A 15 -15.67 -28.97 -25.99
CA ALA A 15 -16.06 -29.48 -24.70
C ALA A 15 -14.76 -29.95 -24.03
N THR A 16 -14.25 -29.17 -23.09
CA THR A 16 -13.27 -29.64 -22.11
C THR A 16 -13.82 -29.36 -20.72
N GLU A 17 -13.60 -30.28 -19.78
CA GLU A 17 -14.15 -30.30 -18.40
C GLU A 17 -13.61 -29.15 -17.48
N SER A 18 -13.25 -28.02 -18.06
CA SER A 18 -12.55 -26.90 -17.41
C SER A 18 -13.15 -25.57 -17.85
N ASP A 19 -13.64 -24.78 -16.90
CA ASP A 19 -14.13 -23.43 -17.18
C ASP A 19 -12.98 -22.54 -17.68
N THR A 20 -13.25 -21.72 -18.69
CA THR A 20 -12.24 -20.80 -19.25
C THR A 20 -12.65 -19.36 -18.99
N LEU A 21 -11.82 -18.64 -18.23
CA LEU A 21 -11.96 -17.22 -17.99
C LEU A 21 -11.24 -16.44 -19.10
N VAL A 22 -11.98 -15.61 -19.84
CA VAL A 22 -11.42 -14.75 -20.88
C VAL A 22 -11.42 -13.31 -20.39
N ILE A 23 -10.26 -12.66 -20.45
CA ILE A 23 -10.08 -11.25 -20.07
C ILE A 23 -9.29 -10.51 -21.14
N THR A 24 -9.46 -9.19 -21.19
CA THR A 24 -8.66 -8.36 -22.11
C THR A 24 -7.21 -8.21 -21.64
N ARG A 25 -7.00 -7.94 -20.34
CA ARG A 25 -5.69 -7.63 -19.73
C ARG A 25 -5.57 -8.15 -18.31
N LEU A 26 -4.36 -8.56 -17.92
CA LEU A 26 -4.05 -9.02 -16.54
C LEU A 26 -4.42 -8.02 -15.45
N ALA A 27 -4.29 -6.71 -15.71
CA ALA A 27 -4.65 -5.67 -14.75
C ALA A 27 -6.15 -5.63 -14.38
N ARG A 28 -7.02 -6.29 -15.16
CA ARG A 28 -8.45 -6.45 -14.82
C ARG A 28 -8.70 -7.63 -13.87
N LEU A 29 -7.78 -8.58 -13.84
CA LEU A 29 -7.87 -9.79 -13.03
C LEU A 29 -7.24 -9.60 -11.65
N ALA A 30 -6.09 -8.93 -11.58
CA ALA A 30 -5.35 -8.78 -10.33
C ALA A 30 -4.94 -7.34 -10.02
N ARG A 31 -5.05 -6.96 -8.73
CA ARG A 31 -4.63 -5.64 -8.22
C ARG A 31 -3.17 -5.60 -7.76
N SER A 32 -2.54 -6.76 -7.64
CA SER A 32 -1.13 -6.92 -7.30
C SER A 32 -0.61 -8.22 -7.89
N VAL A 33 0.70 -8.36 -7.90
CA VAL A 33 1.36 -9.54 -8.44
C VAL A 33 1.20 -10.74 -7.52
N VAL A 34 1.27 -10.52 -6.22
CA VAL A 34 0.93 -11.54 -5.21
C VAL A 34 -0.49 -12.06 -5.45
N HIS A 35 -1.44 -11.17 -5.74
CA HIS A 35 -2.81 -11.58 -6.07
C HIS A 35 -2.88 -12.37 -7.37
N LEU A 36 -2.08 -12.01 -8.38
CA LEU A 36 -2.00 -12.78 -9.63
C LEU A 36 -1.45 -14.20 -9.41
N ALA A 37 -0.38 -14.35 -8.63
CA ALA A 37 0.19 -15.65 -8.28
C ALA A 37 -0.76 -16.51 -7.44
N GLN A 38 -1.55 -15.90 -6.56
CA GLN A 38 -2.61 -16.58 -5.81
C GLN A 38 -3.73 -17.08 -6.75
N LEU A 39 -4.16 -16.24 -7.70
CA LEU A 39 -5.13 -16.63 -8.70
C LEU A 39 -4.60 -17.73 -9.63
N ALA A 40 -3.32 -17.70 -9.98
CA ALA A 40 -2.66 -18.76 -10.76
C ALA A 40 -2.80 -20.14 -10.09
N LYS A 41 -2.39 -20.22 -8.81
CA LYS A 41 -2.49 -21.45 -8.01
C LYS A 41 -3.94 -21.91 -7.84
N ARG A 42 -4.86 -20.95 -7.65
CA ARG A 42 -6.29 -21.24 -7.51
C ARG A 42 -6.86 -21.82 -8.80
N PHE A 43 -6.60 -21.18 -9.94
CA PHE A 43 -7.07 -21.64 -11.24
C PHE A 43 -6.50 -23.00 -11.62
N GLU A 44 -5.24 -23.27 -11.29
CA GLU A 44 -4.66 -24.60 -11.46
C GLU A 44 -5.39 -25.68 -10.64
N LYS A 45 -5.70 -25.39 -9.36
CA LYS A 45 -6.45 -26.30 -8.49
C LYS A 45 -7.90 -26.51 -8.93
N GLU A 46 -8.56 -25.44 -9.37
CA GLU A 46 -9.95 -25.46 -9.85
C GLU A 46 -10.06 -25.91 -11.31
N LYS A 47 -8.93 -26.21 -11.98
CA LYS A 47 -8.86 -26.53 -13.41
C LYS A 47 -9.54 -25.46 -14.27
N ILE A 48 -9.31 -24.19 -13.95
CA ILE A 48 -9.79 -23.03 -14.72
C ILE A 48 -8.69 -22.59 -15.68
N ASN A 49 -9.01 -22.47 -16.96
CA ASN A 49 -8.11 -21.88 -17.95
C ASN A 49 -8.28 -20.35 -17.96
N LEU A 50 -7.22 -19.64 -18.33
CA LEU A 50 -7.19 -18.19 -18.46
C LEU A 50 -6.70 -17.84 -19.85
N ILE A 51 -7.52 -17.08 -20.58
CA ILE A 51 -7.15 -16.47 -21.85
C ILE A 51 -7.05 -14.96 -21.65
N VAL A 52 -5.90 -14.39 -22.02
CA VAL A 52 -5.63 -12.95 -21.95
C VAL A 52 -5.40 -12.43 -23.36
N ILE A 53 -6.34 -11.63 -23.86
CA ILE A 53 -6.39 -11.22 -25.27
C ILE A 53 -5.18 -10.34 -25.64
N ASP A 54 -4.93 -9.26 -24.90
CA ASP A 54 -3.89 -8.28 -25.27
C ASP A 54 -2.47 -8.84 -25.14
N GLN A 55 -2.26 -9.80 -24.23
CA GLN A 55 -0.97 -10.46 -24.00
C GLN A 55 -0.83 -11.78 -24.77
N ASN A 56 -1.87 -12.21 -25.49
CA ASN A 56 -1.94 -13.48 -26.20
C ASN A 56 -1.52 -14.69 -25.32
N ILE A 57 -1.99 -14.71 -24.08
CA ILE A 57 -1.69 -15.78 -23.11
C ILE A 57 -2.87 -16.74 -23.06
N ASP A 58 -2.60 -18.04 -23.20
CA ASP A 58 -3.59 -19.10 -23.02
C ASP A 58 -3.03 -20.18 -22.07
N THR A 59 -3.53 -20.21 -20.84
CA THR A 59 -3.07 -21.16 -19.81
C THR A 59 -3.62 -22.59 -19.99
N SER A 60 -4.44 -22.85 -21.00
CA SER A 60 -4.77 -24.22 -21.41
C SER A 60 -3.52 -24.93 -21.99
N THR A 61 -2.59 -24.16 -22.57
CA THR A 61 -1.33 -24.66 -23.11
C THR A 61 -0.20 -24.66 -22.07
N SER A 62 0.76 -25.59 -22.19
CA SER A 62 1.96 -25.62 -21.33
C SER A 62 2.79 -24.34 -21.47
N THR A 63 2.93 -23.83 -22.70
CA THR A 63 3.63 -22.59 -23.02
C THR A 63 2.96 -21.39 -22.36
N GLY A 64 1.63 -21.25 -22.45
CA GLY A 64 0.92 -20.14 -21.83
C GLY A 64 0.95 -20.17 -20.31
N ARG A 65 0.92 -21.36 -19.69
CA ARG A 65 1.17 -21.50 -18.23
C ARG A 65 2.57 -21.03 -17.84
N LEU A 66 3.60 -21.40 -18.61
CA LEU A 66 4.97 -20.96 -18.37
C LEU A 66 5.09 -19.43 -18.45
N ILE A 67 4.57 -18.83 -19.53
CA ILE A 67 4.60 -17.37 -19.74
C ILE A 67 3.86 -16.66 -18.60
N PHE A 68 2.68 -17.16 -18.24
CA PHE A 68 1.88 -16.59 -17.16
C PHE A 68 2.60 -16.62 -15.82
N ASN A 69 3.21 -17.75 -15.46
CA ASN A 69 3.99 -17.89 -14.23
C ASN A 69 5.25 -17.00 -14.25
N MET A 70 5.93 -16.91 -15.39
CA MET A 70 7.09 -16.04 -15.54
C MET A 70 6.73 -14.56 -15.36
N LEU A 71 5.61 -14.11 -15.93
CA LEU A 71 5.11 -12.75 -15.75
C LEU A 71 4.75 -12.46 -14.29
N ALA A 72 4.14 -13.44 -13.60
CA ALA A 72 3.89 -13.34 -12.16
C ALA A 72 5.21 -13.21 -11.37
N SER A 73 6.23 -14.01 -11.67
CA SER A 73 7.53 -13.93 -10.99
C SER A 73 8.29 -12.62 -11.27
N ILE A 74 8.29 -12.15 -12.51
CA ILE A 74 8.95 -10.87 -12.88
C ILE A 74 8.31 -9.72 -12.11
N ALA A 75 6.99 -9.70 -12.04
CA ALA A 75 6.32 -8.59 -11.40
C ALA A 75 6.48 -8.64 -9.86
N GLU A 76 6.73 -9.81 -9.26
CA GLU A 76 7.07 -9.97 -7.83
C GLU A 76 8.46 -9.39 -7.57
N PHE A 77 9.43 -9.76 -8.41
CA PHE A 77 10.78 -9.21 -8.38
C PHE A 77 10.79 -7.67 -8.51
N GLU A 78 10.02 -7.09 -9.43
CA GLU A 78 9.90 -5.63 -9.56
C GLU A 78 9.32 -4.96 -8.30
N ASN A 79 8.39 -5.63 -7.61
CA ASN A 79 7.81 -5.13 -6.38
C ASN A 79 8.81 -5.14 -5.22
N ASP A 80 9.59 -6.20 -5.10
CA ASP A 80 10.63 -6.32 -4.08
C ASP A 80 11.70 -5.26 -4.29
N LEU A 81 12.17 -5.09 -5.53
CA LEU A 81 13.15 -4.06 -5.88
C LEU A 81 12.64 -2.64 -5.59
N ARG A 82 11.35 -2.37 -5.85
CA ARG A 82 10.72 -1.08 -5.51
C ARG A 82 10.69 -0.86 -4.00
N THR A 83 10.36 -1.89 -3.22
CA THR A 83 10.27 -1.85 -1.77
C THR A 83 11.64 -1.61 -1.15
N GLU A 84 12.68 -2.28 -1.65
CA GLU A 84 14.06 -2.10 -1.23
C GLU A 84 14.52 -0.65 -1.45
N ARG A 85 14.32 -0.11 -2.66
CA ARG A 85 14.65 1.29 -2.98
C ARG A 85 13.87 2.30 -2.13
N GLN A 86 12.61 2.01 -1.84
CA GLN A 86 11.81 2.85 -0.96
C GLN A 86 12.39 2.85 0.46
N ALA A 87 12.78 1.70 0.98
CA ALA A 87 13.39 1.58 2.31
C ALA A 87 14.71 2.35 2.38
N GLU A 88 15.57 2.24 1.36
CA GLU A 88 16.80 3.04 1.25
C GLU A 88 16.50 4.54 1.23
N GLY A 89 15.50 4.97 0.45
CA GLY A 89 15.07 6.36 0.39
C GLY A 89 14.57 6.89 1.74
N ILE A 90 13.80 6.08 2.47
CA ILE A 90 13.33 6.41 3.82
C ILE A 90 14.51 6.54 4.78
N THR A 91 15.49 5.62 4.72
CA THR A 91 16.68 5.67 5.56
C THR A 91 17.48 6.94 5.31
N LYS A 92 17.77 7.28 4.05
CA LYS A 92 18.45 8.53 3.69
C LYS A 92 17.69 9.78 4.15
N ALA A 93 16.38 9.78 4.02
CA ALA A 93 15.56 10.90 4.49
C ALA A 93 15.53 10.98 6.04
N LYS A 94 15.58 9.86 6.76
CA LYS A 94 15.76 9.84 8.22
C LYS A 94 17.13 10.38 8.63
N GLU A 95 18.20 10.01 7.94
CA GLU A 95 19.56 10.55 8.15
C GLU A 95 19.60 12.07 7.94
N ASN A 96 18.87 12.57 6.94
CA ASN A 96 18.68 13.99 6.69
C ASN A 96 17.65 14.66 7.62
N CYS A 97 17.21 13.98 8.68
CA CYS A 97 16.24 14.49 9.66
C CYS A 97 14.92 14.98 9.04
N VAL A 98 14.50 14.43 7.89
CA VAL A 98 13.21 14.77 7.27
C VAL A 98 12.07 14.31 8.18
N LYS A 99 11.16 15.23 8.52
CA LYS A 99 9.97 14.92 9.31
C LYS A 99 8.94 14.19 8.44
N PHE A 100 8.64 12.95 8.80
CA PHE A 100 7.62 12.14 8.14
C PHE A 100 6.25 12.28 8.81
N GLY A 101 5.20 11.94 8.06
CA GLY A 101 3.82 11.88 8.55
C GLY A 101 3.06 13.20 8.40
N ARG A 102 1.85 13.24 8.99
CA ARG A 102 0.99 14.43 8.94
C ARG A 102 1.65 15.57 9.73
N PRO A 103 1.66 16.81 9.21
CA PRO A 103 2.15 17.97 9.96
C PRO A 103 1.44 18.08 11.30
N ALA A 104 2.20 18.31 12.37
CA ALA A 104 1.65 18.53 13.69
C ALA A 104 0.87 19.87 13.70
N LYS A 105 -0.41 19.82 14.08
CA LYS A 105 -1.23 21.03 14.28
C LYS A 105 -0.90 21.78 15.57
N LEU A 106 -0.25 21.10 16.52
CA LEU A 106 0.17 21.67 17.79
C LEU A 106 1.64 22.09 17.69
N ASN A 107 1.90 23.36 17.99
CA ASN A 107 3.23 23.88 18.25
C ASN A 107 3.30 24.37 19.70
N GLU A 108 4.50 24.73 20.17
CA GLU A 108 4.72 25.15 21.57
C GLU A 108 3.86 26.37 21.94
N HIS A 109 3.81 27.39 21.09
CA HIS A 109 3.01 28.59 21.30
C HIS A 109 1.51 28.31 21.43
N ILE A 110 0.95 27.42 20.60
CA ILE A 110 -0.47 27.04 20.65
C ILE A 110 -0.74 26.27 21.95
N CYS A 111 0.16 25.38 22.37
CA CYS A 111 0.02 24.68 23.64
C CYS A 111 0.03 25.67 24.81
N ASP A 112 0.97 26.61 24.85
CA ASP A 112 1.08 27.61 25.92
C ASP A 112 -0.14 28.54 25.98
N ALA A 113 -0.66 28.93 24.82
CA ALA A 113 -1.89 29.71 24.71
C ALA A 113 -3.11 28.93 25.23
N ILE A 114 -3.25 27.65 24.85
CA ILE A 114 -4.31 26.76 25.36
C ILE A 114 -4.22 26.61 26.89
N HIS A 115 -3.00 26.48 27.44
CA HIS A 115 -2.78 26.38 28.88
C HIS A 115 -3.14 27.66 29.63
N SER A 116 -2.66 28.80 29.14
CA SER A 116 -2.95 30.12 29.71
C SER A 116 -4.47 30.35 29.76
N ARG A 117 -5.14 30.07 28.64
CA ARG A 117 -6.59 30.23 28.54
C ARG A 117 -7.37 29.22 29.38
N ARG A 118 -6.82 28.02 29.59
CA ARG A 118 -7.37 27.03 30.52
C ARG A 118 -7.22 27.47 31.98
N ALA A 119 -6.10 28.09 32.35
CA ALA A 119 -5.87 28.63 33.70
C ALA A 119 -6.81 29.79 34.02
N GLU A 120 -7.19 30.58 33.01
CA GLU A 120 -8.23 31.62 33.10
C GLU A 120 -9.66 31.06 33.15
N GLY A 121 -9.84 29.73 33.17
CA GLY A 121 -11.13 29.07 33.37
C GLY A 121 -11.89 28.69 32.11
N ALA A 122 -11.31 28.82 30.91
CA ALA A 122 -11.99 28.42 29.68
C ALA A 122 -12.30 26.92 29.63
N THR A 123 -13.47 26.57 29.10
CA THR A 123 -13.91 25.17 28.93
C THR A 123 -13.27 24.52 27.69
N ILE A 124 -13.22 23.19 27.67
CA ILE A 124 -12.63 22.44 26.54
C ILE A 124 -13.36 22.74 25.22
N GLY A 125 -14.69 22.87 25.25
CA GLY A 125 -15.47 23.20 24.06
C GLY A 125 -15.25 24.63 23.54
N GLN A 126 -14.95 25.59 24.44
CA GLN A 126 -14.57 26.95 24.04
C GLN A 126 -13.19 26.95 23.36
N LEU A 127 -12.21 26.25 23.95
CA LEU A 127 -10.87 26.11 23.38
C LEU A 127 -10.89 25.40 22.02
N ALA A 128 -11.71 24.35 21.87
CA ALA A 128 -11.84 23.63 20.60
C ALA A 128 -12.36 24.54 19.47
N LYS A 129 -13.30 25.45 19.77
CA LYS A 129 -13.81 26.43 18.80
C LYS A 129 -12.82 27.54 18.51
N GLU A 130 -12.20 28.10 19.57
CA GLU A 130 -11.27 29.23 19.49
C GLU A 130 -10.01 28.89 18.68
N PHE A 131 -9.47 27.67 18.86
CA PHE A 131 -8.27 27.21 18.17
C PHE A 131 -8.55 26.37 16.92
N GLU A 132 -9.81 26.13 16.56
CA GLU A 132 -10.23 25.25 15.46
C GLU A 132 -9.61 23.83 15.52
N LEU A 133 -9.51 23.29 16.74
CA LEU A 133 -8.95 21.98 17.02
C LEU A 133 -10.02 21.04 17.58
N GLY A 134 -9.93 19.75 17.23
CA GLY A 134 -10.78 18.75 17.86
C GLY A 134 -10.49 18.65 19.36
N GLU A 135 -11.51 18.35 20.17
CA GLU A 135 -11.38 18.25 21.63
C GLU A 135 -10.26 17.28 22.06
N ALA A 136 -10.11 16.15 21.35
CA ALA A 136 -9.02 15.21 21.58
C ALA A 136 -7.62 15.82 21.39
N THR A 137 -7.47 16.80 20.48
CA THR A 137 -6.22 17.55 20.28
C THR A 137 -5.99 18.54 21.42
N ILE A 138 -7.05 19.18 21.95
CA ILE A 138 -6.96 20.05 23.13
C ILE A 138 -6.52 19.24 24.36
N TYR A 139 -7.13 18.08 24.62
CA TYR A 139 -6.70 17.19 25.71
C TYR A 139 -5.23 16.75 25.57
N ARG A 140 -4.78 16.46 24.34
CA ARG A 140 -3.38 16.14 24.06
C ARG A 140 -2.46 17.33 24.37
N ALA A 141 -2.81 18.55 23.96
CA ALA A 141 -2.04 19.75 24.26
C ALA A 141 -1.91 19.99 25.77
N LEU A 142 -3.01 19.84 26.52
CA LEU A 142 -2.99 19.98 27.98
C LEU A 142 -2.09 18.94 28.67
N LYS A 143 -2.05 17.70 28.16
CA LYS A 143 -1.20 16.63 28.71
C LYS A 143 0.29 16.82 28.42
N MET A 144 0.66 17.46 27.30
CA MET A 144 2.05 17.57 26.85
C MET A 144 2.94 18.45 27.76
N VAL A 145 2.37 19.46 28.43
CA VAL A 145 3.13 20.37 29.31
C VAL A 145 3.39 19.76 30.70
N VAL A 146 2.43 18.98 31.23
CA VAL A 146 2.58 18.27 32.52
C VAL A 146 3.81 17.33 32.53
N THR A 147 4.26 16.90 31.35
CA THR A 147 5.43 16.01 31.22
C THR A 147 6.78 16.78 31.20
N LYS A 148 6.79 18.09 30.89
CA LYS A 148 8.02 18.90 30.88
C LYS A 148 8.46 19.34 32.28
N GLU A 149 7.54 19.56 33.22
CA GLU A 149 7.87 19.92 34.61
C GLU A 149 8.34 18.73 35.47
N ASN A 150 8.12 17.48 35.04
CA ASN A 150 8.30 16.30 35.90
C ASN A 150 9.35 15.27 35.41
N LYS A 151 10.36 15.69 34.65
CA LYS A 151 11.56 14.88 34.38
C LYS A 151 12.76 15.46 35.13
N PRO A 152 13.43 14.73 36.05
CA PRO A 152 14.70 15.18 36.59
C PRO A 152 15.69 15.35 35.46
N ARG A 153 16.32 16.53 35.40
CA ARG A 153 17.35 16.86 34.41
C ARG A 153 18.46 15.80 34.53
N PRO A 154 18.87 15.11 33.44
CA PRO A 154 19.96 14.14 33.53
C PRO A 154 21.21 14.86 34.04
N PRO A 155 22.00 14.23 34.94
CA PRO A 155 23.19 14.87 35.48
C PRO A 155 24.11 15.26 34.32
N LEU A 156 24.59 16.51 34.34
CA LEU A 156 25.55 17.01 33.35
C LEU A 156 26.72 16.04 33.31
N ALA A 157 26.96 15.44 32.13
CA ALA A 157 28.13 14.61 31.91
C ALA A 157 29.36 15.45 32.26
N LYS A 158 30.12 15.02 33.27
CA LYS A 158 31.38 15.67 33.63
C LYS A 158 32.30 15.59 32.42
N ILE A 159 32.65 16.75 31.88
CA ILE A 159 33.70 16.88 30.88
C ILE A 159 35.00 16.55 31.62
N ASN A 160 35.61 15.40 31.32
CA ASN A 160 36.98 15.16 31.73
C ASN A 160 37.89 15.98 30.81
N VAL A 161 38.60 16.92 31.42
CA VAL A 161 39.83 17.53 30.89
C VAL A 161 40.99 16.56 31.11
#